data_AF-A0A538RBV9-F1
#
_entry.id   AF-A0A538RBV9-F1
#
_cell.length_a   1.000
_cell.length_b   1.000
_cell.length_c   1.000
_cell.angle_alpha   90.00
_cell.angle_beta   90.00
_cell.angle_gamma   90.00
#
_symmetry.space_group_name_H-M   'P 1'
#
loop_
_entity.id
_entity.type
_entity.pdbx_description
1 polymer ?
#
loop_
_entity_poly.entity_id
_entity_poly.type
_entity_poly.pdbx_seq_one_letter_code
_entity_poly.pdbx_strand_id
1 'polypeptide(L)'
;MVNTAIAIGQQRFAVAGIETDTCLIKPDETARLEIVEALTRKPYAVVVVGGGIRKPEPMLELFETVINLIRQHAPQAAIAFNTNPTNSVDAALRWLPT
;
A
#
# COMPACT_ATOMS: atom_id res chain seq x y z
N MET A 1 11.22 -11.14 -10.93
CA MET A 1 9.77 -11.40 -11.09
C MET A 1 8.91 -10.42 -10.30
N VAL A 2 9.11 -10.25 -8.99
CA VAL A 2 8.28 -9.33 -8.16
C VAL A 2 8.42 -7.86 -8.58
N ASN A 3 9.65 -7.35 -8.80
CA ASN A 3 9.86 -5.96 -9.22
C ASN A 3 9.16 -5.63 -10.55
N THR A 4 9.21 -6.56 -11.51
CA THR A 4 8.49 -6.43 -12.79
C THR A 4 6.97 -6.34 -12.57
N ALA A 5 6.42 -7.16 -11.68
CA ALA A 5 4.99 -7.12 -11.37
C ALA A 5 4.57 -5.81 -10.66
N ILE A 6 5.44 -5.26 -9.80
CA ILE A 6 5.23 -3.94 -9.17
C ILE A 6 5.22 -2.84 -10.24
N ALA A 7 6.19 -2.85 -11.16
CA ALA A 7 6.26 -1.89 -12.26
C ALA A 7 5.01 -1.95 -13.16
N ILE A 8 4.52 -3.15 -13.46
CA ILE A 8 3.25 -3.33 -14.20
C ILE A 8 2.08 -2.70 -13.43
N GLY A 9 1.98 -2.93 -12.12
CA GLY A 9 0.95 -2.32 -11.29
C GLY A 9 1.00 -0.80 -11.31
N GLN A 10 2.19 -0.22 -11.18
CA GLN A 10 2.42 1.23 -11.25
C GLN A 10 2.04 1.80 -12.63
N GLN A 11 2.41 1.11 -13.71
CA GLN A 11 2.03 1.52 -15.06
C GLN A 11 0.51 1.54 -15.23
N ARG A 12 -0.22 0.57 -14.64
CA ARG A 12 -1.68 0.57 -14.70
C ARG A 12 -2.31 1.76 -13.96
N PHE A 13 -1.72 2.22 -12.85
CA PHE A 13 -2.19 3.44 -12.18
C PHE A 13 -2.01 4.67 -13.07
N ALA A 14 -0.85 4.78 -13.71
CA ALA A 14 -0.58 5.85 -14.67
C ALA A 14 -1.56 5.84 -15.86
N VAL A 15 -1.83 4.66 -16.44
CA VAL A 15 -2.81 4.50 -17.53
C VAL A 15 -4.23 4.86 -17.08
N ALA A 16 -4.59 4.59 -15.83
CA ALA A 16 -5.88 4.96 -15.26
C ALA A 16 -5.98 6.45 -14.86
N GLY A 17 -4.91 7.24 -15.02
CA GLY A 17 -4.87 8.64 -14.60
C GLY A 17 -4.92 8.84 -13.08
N ILE A 18 -4.57 7.81 -12.30
CA ILE A 18 -4.62 7.84 -10.84
C ILE A 18 -3.21 8.13 -10.32
N GLU A 19 -3.07 9.21 -9.56
CA GLU A 19 -1.82 9.54 -8.89
C GLU A 19 -1.55 8.54 -7.76
N THR A 20 -0.32 8.01 -7.68
CA THR A 20 0.09 7.07 -6.65
C THR A 20 1.49 7.31 -6.14
N ASP A 21 1.68 7.14 -4.84
CA ASP A 21 2.98 6.98 -4.21
C ASP A 21 3.26 5.51 -3.90
N THR A 22 4.53 5.13 -3.96
CA THR A 22 4.97 3.78 -3.57
C THR A 22 5.80 3.85 -2.29
N CYS A 23 5.45 3.03 -1.31
CA CYS A 23 6.21 2.80 -0.09
C CYS A 23 6.69 1.35 -0.10
N LEU A 24 7.97 1.13 -0.42
CA LEU A 24 8.61 -0.18 -0.30
C LEU A 24 9.36 -0.23 1.02
N ILE A 25 8.89 -1.07 1.94
CA ILE A 25 9.51 -1.21 3.25
C ILE A 25 10.45 -2.41 3.29
N LYS A 26 11.52 -2.28 4.07
CA LYS A 26 12.27 -3.42 4.58
C LYS A 26 11.69 -3.81 5.94
N PRO A 27 11.61 -5.10 6.29
CA PRO A 27 11.11 -5.54 7.60
C PRO A 27 12.22 -5.40 8.65
N ASP A 28 12.67 -4.18 8.89
CA ASP A 28 13.65 -3.82 9.91
C ASP A 28 13.12 -2.67 10.78
N GLU A 29 13.98 -2.11 11.64
CA GLU A 29 13.60 -1.06 12.58
C GLU A 29 13.16 0.26 11.93
N THR A 30 13.50 0.50 10.65
CA THR A 30 13.13 1.74 9.95
C THR A 30 11.71 1.70 9.38
N ALA A 31 11.13 0.50 9.22
CA ALA A 31 9.83 0.29 8.59
C ALA A 31 8.74 1.21 9.14
N ARG A 32 8.66 1.35 10.47
CA ARG A 32 7.66 2.17 11.14
C ARG A 32 7.77 3.64 10.73
N LEU A 33 8.98 4.19 10.73
CA LEU A 33 9.21 5.59 10.37
C LEU A 33 8.86 5.83 8.89
N GLU A 34 9.33 4.96 8.01
CA GLU A 34 9.07 5.04 6.56
C GLU A 34 7.57 4.99 6.23
N ILE A 35 6.81 4.13 6.94
CA ILE A 35 5.36 4.04 6.78
C ILE A 35 4.68 5.34 7.23
N VAL A 36 5.06 5.89 8.40
CA VAL A 36 4.48 7.13 8.91
C VAL A 36 4.78 8.30 7.98
N GLU A 37 6.01 8.44 7.51
CA GLU A 37 6.40 9.47 6.54
C GLU A 37 5.61 9.34 5.23
N ALA A 38 5.42 8.12 4.73
CA ALA A 38 4.64 7.89 3.53
C ALA A 38 3.17 8.27 3.72
N LEU A 39 2.55 7.86 4.83
CA LEU A 39 1.13 8.10 5.14
C LEU A 39 0.81 9.57 5.38
N THR A 40 1.76 10.32 5.96
CA THR A 40 1.55 11.73 6.34
C THR A 40 1.96 12.73 5.25
N ARG A 41 2.54 12.26 4.14
CA ARG A 41 2.98 13.12 3.03
C ARG A 41 1.86 13.97 2.44
N LYS A 42 0.67 13.40 2.31
CA LYS A 42 -0.55 14.05 1.78
C LYS A 42 -1.78 13.20 2.14
N PRO A 43 -3.01 13.75 2.08
CA PRO A 43 -4.20 12.94 2.29
C PRO A 43 -4.39 11.95 1.13
N TYR A 44 -4.32 10.65 1.43
CA TYR A 44 -4.67 9.60 0.48
C TYR A 44 -6.13 9.18 0.63
N ALA A 45 -6.79 8.86 -0.49
CA ALA A 45 -8.12 8.26 -0.48
C ALA A 45 -8.09 6.76 -0.20
N VAL A 46 -7.03 6.06 -0.64
CA VAL A 46 -6.88 4.61 -0.49
C VAL A 46 -5.43 4.24 -0.23
N VAL A 47 -5.19 3.33 0.71
CA VAL A 47 -3.89 2.69 0.95
C VAL A 47 -3.98 1.22 0.56
N VAL A 48 -3.24 0.81 -0.48
CA VAL A 48 -3.17 -0.60 -0.90
C VAL A 48 -2.02 -1.29 -0.17
N VAL A 49 -2.33 -2.24 0.72
CA VAL A 49 -1.31 -3.03 1.41
C VAL A 49 -0.96 -4.26 0.56
N GLY A 50 0.30 -4.33 0.11
CA GLY A 50 0.80 -5.40 -0.75
C GLY A 50 0.82 -6.79 -0.09
N GLY A 51 0.71 -7.84 -0.90
CA GLY A 51 0.76 -9.23 -0.41
C GLY A 51 2.10 -9.65 0.22
N GLY A 52 3.19 -8.93 -0.05
CA GLY A 52 4.52 -9.22 0.53
C GLY A 52 4.59 -9.04 2.04
N ILE A 53 3.73 -8.18 2.60
CA ILE A 53 3.63 -7.95 4.06
C ILE A 53 2.54 -8.82 4.68
N ARG A 54 1.48 -9.14 3.92
CA ARG A 54 0.26 -9.79 4.45
C ARG A 54 0.25 -11.31 4.42
N LYS A 55 0.98 -11.91 3.48
CA LYS A 55 0.91 -13.36 3.22
C LYS A 55 1.96 -14.17 3.97
N PRO A 56 3.23 -13.72 4.13
CA PRO A 56 4.20 -14.48 4.90
C PRO A 56 3.86 -14.44 6.39
N GLU A 57 3.75 -15.61 7.03
CA GLU A 57 3.50 -15.72 8.48
C GLU A 57 4.50 -14.90 9.33
N PRO A 58 5.81 -14.86 9.02
CA PRO A 58 6.76 -14.05 9.80
C PRO A 58 6.51 -12.54 9.73
N MET A 59 5.67 -12.06 8.81
CA MET A 59 5.35 -10.63 8.66
C MET A 59 4.06 -10.22 9.38
N LEU A 60 3.41 -11.13 10.13
CA LEU A 60 2.12 -10.86 10.76
C LEU A 60 2.14 -9.63 11.69
N GLU A 61 3.16 -9.50 12.55
CA GLU A 61 3.28 -8.35 13.47
C GLU A 61 3.51 -7.03 12.72
N LEU A 62 4.31 -7.07 11.65
CA LEU A 62 4.51 -5.90 10.80
C LEU A 62 3.23 -5.52 10.05
N PHE A 63 2.45 -6.52 9.60
CA PHE A 63 1.16 -6.27 8.98
C PHE A 63 0.18 -5.61 9.96
N GLU A 64 0.08 -6.11 11.19
CA GLU A 64 -0.73 -5.50 12.24
C GLU A 64 -0.30 -4.04 12.49
N THR A 65 1.02 -3.81 12.59
CA THR A 65 1.59 -2.47 12.73
C THR A 65 1.19 -1.55 11.59
N VAL A 66 1.28 -2.01 10.33
CA VAL A 66 0.86 -1.24 9.14
C VAL A 66 -0.60 -0.82 9.24
N ILE A 67 -1.50 -1.72 9.62
CA ILE A 67 -2.93 -1.41 9.73
C ILE A 67 -3.19 -0.36 10.81
N ASN A 68 -2.53 -0.49 11.96
CA ASN A 68 -2.68 0.48 13.06
C ASN A 68 -2.11 1.85 12.68
N LEU A 69 -0.98 1.91 11.98
CA LEU A 69 -0.41 3.17 11.49
C LEU A 69 -1.30 3.84 10.44
N ILE A 70 -1.91 3.08 9.52
CA ILE A 70 -2.87 3.64 8.56
C ILE A 70 -4.06 4.25 9.30
N ARG A 71 -4.64 3.53 10.26
CA ARG A 71 -5.77 4.04 11.08
C ARG A 71 -5.40 5.30 11.87
N GLN A 72 -4.16 5.38 12.35
CA GLN A 72 -3.68 6.53 13.14
C GLN A 72 -3.36 7.76 12.28
N HIS A 73 -2.68 7.57 11.15
CA HIS A 73 -2.08 8.67 10.39
C HIS A 73 -2.81 9.01 9.08
N ALA A 74 -3.66 8.10 8.59
CA ALA A 74 -4.52 8.33 7.43
C ALA A 74 -5.93 7.75 7.68
N PRO A 75 -6.64 8.14 8.76
CA PRO A 75 -7.95 7.58 9.12
C PRO A 75 -9.03 7.78 8.04
N GLN A 76 -8.84 8.76 7.15
CA GLN A 76 -9.72 9.02 6.02
C GLN A 76 -9.54 8.03 4.85
N ALA A 77 -8.39 7.35 4.78
CA ALA A 77 -8.07 6.48 3.67
C ALA A 77 -8.75 5.11 3.84
N ALA A 78 -9.38 4.61 2.78
CA ALA A 78 -9.81 3.23 2.75
C ALA A 78 -8.58 2.30 2.72
N ILE A 79 -8.67 1.16 3.40
CA ILE A 79 -7.62 0.12 3.36
C ILE A 79 -8.01 -0.91 2.31
N ALA A 80 -7.14 -1.12 1.33
CA ALA A 80 -7.35 -2.06 0.24
C ALA A 80 -6.29 -3.16 0.23
N PHE A 81 -6.70 -4.35 -0.20
CA PHE A 81 -5.83 -5.51 -0.37
C PHE A 81 -5.87 -6.01 -1.80
N ASN A 82 -4.70 -6.13 -2.42
CA ASN A 82 -4.52 -6.74 -3.73
C ASN A 82 -4.27 -8.26 -3.60
N THR A 83 -4.49 -9.04 -4.66
CA THR A 83 -4.10 -10.48 -4.63
C THR A 83 -2.71 -10.70 -5.21
N ASN A 84 -2.25 -9.80 -6.09
CA ASN A 84 -0.90 -9.73 -6.65
C ASN A 84 -0.50 -8.28 -7.00
N PRO A 85 0.79 -7.95 -7.23
CA PRO A 85 1.20 -6.57 -7.49
C PRO A 85 0.55 -5.92 -8.72
N THR A 86 0.22 -6.71 -9.75
CA THR A 86 -0.35 -6.18 -11.01
C THR A 86 -1.80 -5.72 -10.87
N ASN A 87 -2.52 -6.13 -9.82
CA ASN A 87 -3.92 -5.75 -9.60
C ASN A 87 -4.14 -4.75 -8.46
N SER A 88 -3.10 -4.01 -8.08
CA SER A 88 -3.20 -2.94 -7.08
C SER A 88 -4.18 -1.83 -7.50
N VAL A 89 -4.27 -1.51 -8.79
CA VAL A 89 -5.28 -0.58 -9.33
C VAL A 89 -6.69 -1.07 -9.08
N ASP A 90 -6.95 -2.35 -9.37
CA ASP A 90 -8.28 -2.94 -9.17
C ASP A 90 -8.65 -2.95 -7.67
N ALA A 91 -7.65 -3.09 -6.79
CA ALA A 91 -7.87 -2.97 -5.36
C ALA A 91 -8.21 -1.55 -4.92
N ALA A 92 -7.56 -0.54 -5.49
CA ALA A 92 -7.82 0.86 -5.19
C ALA A 92 -9.20 1.33 -5.71
N LEU A 93 -9.55 0.95 -6.95
CA LEU A 93 -10.80 1.34 -7.59
C LEU A 93 -12.06 0.89 -6.86
N ARG A 94 -11.99 -0.12 -6.00
CA ARG A 94 -13.13 -0.52 -5.14
C ARG A 94 -13.53 0.54 -4.13
N TRP A 95 -12.63 1.47 -3.82
CA TRP A 95 -12.77 2.42 -2.71
C TRP A 95 -12.53 3.87 -3.09
N LEU A 96 -11.98 4.14 -4.28
CA LEU A 96 -11.82 5.51 -4.74
C LEU A 96 -13.19 6.19 -4.81
N PRO A 97 -13.31 7.42 -4.29
CA PRO A 97 -14.56 8.16 -4.36
C PRO A 97 -14.92 8.43 -5.83
N THR A 98 -16.19 8.22 -6.17
CA THR A 98 -16.80 8.66 -7.44
C THR A 98 -16.96 10.16 -7.51
#